data_AF-A0AAW2VNY7-F1
#
_entry.id   AF-A0AAW2VNY7-F1
#
_cell.length_a   1.000
_cell.length_b   1.000
_cell.length_c   1.000
_cell.angle_alpha   90.00
_cell.angle_beta   90.00
_cell.angle_gamma   90.00
#
_symmetry.space_group_name_H-M   'P 1'
#
loop_
_entity.id
_entity.type
_entity.pdbx_description
1 polymer ?
#
loop_
_entity_poly.entity_id
_entity_poly.type
_entity_poly.pdbx_seq_one_letter_code
_entity_poly.pdbx_strand_id
1 'polypeptide(L)'
;MQQKKPRSIGPIDLYFMQDADEVVKHRKNKDGGKFDENRKKMREYDVQKFCRWMYDMGIPFNTVRVDSFAPTIEALGQPGPGMKPPSYHEVKVTYLKKELEHTSVILKEHDED
;
A
#
# COMPACT_ATOMS: atom_id res chain seq x y z
N MET A 1 15.40 -28.78 -25.84
CA MET A 1 15.06 -28.04 -24.60
C MET A 1 15.29 -26.57 -24.85
N GLN A 2 14.25 -25.73 -24.83
CA GLN A 2 14.40 -24.28 -25.08
C GLN A 2 15.00 -23.60 -23.84
N GLN A 3 16.09 -22.86 -24.00
CA GLN A 3 16.70 -22.08 -22.91
C GLN A 3 15.85 -20.83 -22.66
N LYS A 4 15.34 -20.66 -21.43
CA LYS A 4 14.59 -19.45 -21.03
C LYS A 4 15.55 -18.27 -20.90
N LYS A 5 15.20 -17.12 -21.49
CA LYS A 5 15.97 -15.87 -21.39
C LYS A 5 16.13 -15.47 -19.91
N PRO A 6 17.30 -14.93 -19.51
CA PRO A 6 17.52 -14.46 -18.15
C PRO A 6 16.53 -13.33 -17.82
N ARG A 7 15.97 -13.34 -16.61
CA ARG A 7 15.06 -12.28 -16.14
C ARG A 7 15.83 -10.95 -16.07
N SER A 8 15.23 -9.89 -16.64
CA SER A 8 15.75 -8.53 -16.52
C SER A 8 15.45 -7.99 -15.12
N ILE A 9 16.49 -7.75 -14.32
CA ILE A 9 16.41 -7.16 -12.98
C ILE A 9 16.07 -5.67 -13.17
N GLY A 10 14.91 -5.26 -12.66
CA GLY A 10 14.42 -3.89 -12.77
C GLY A 10 14.97 -2.99 -11.67
N PRO A 11 14.89 -1.65 -11.81
CA PRO A 11 15.41 -0.70 -10.81
C PRO A 11 14.85 -0.90 -9.40
N ILE A 12 13.62 -1.41 -9.29
CA ILE A 12 12.97 -1.74 -8.02
C ILE A 12 13.62 -2.94 -7.32
N ASP A 13 14.12 -3.92 -8.09
CA ASP A 13 14.80 -5.10 -7.56
C ASP A 13 16.14 -4.71 -6.93
N LEU A 14 16.81 -3.66 -7.45
CA LEU A 14 18.05 -3.14 -6.88
C LEU A 14 17.84 -2.52 -5.50
N TYR A 15 16.67 -1.96 -5.20
CA TYR A 15 16.40 -1.33 -3.90
C TYR A 15 16.30 -2.37 -2.76
N PHE A 16 15.95 -3.61 -3.08
CA PHE A 16 15.86 -4.74 -2.13
C PHE A 16 17.16 -5.56 -2.02
N MET A 17 18.12 -5.34 -2.93
CA MET A 17 19.43 -5.98 -2.95
C MET A 17 20.44 -5.08 -2.22
N GLN A 18 20.48 -5.13 -0.89
CA GLN A 18 21.34 -4.24 -0.09
C GLN A 18 22.85 -4.52 -0.18
N ASP A 19 23.32 -5.51 -0.94
CA ASP A 19 24.75 -5.69 -1.17
C ASP A 19 25.01 -6.39 -2.51
N ALA A 20 25.79 -5.75 -3.39
CA ALA A 20 26.11 -6.28 -4.71
C ALA A 20 26.94 -7.59 -4.63
N ASP A 21 27.69 -7.81 -3.54
CA ASP A 21 28.49 -9.02 -3.34
C ASP A 21 27.65 -10.23 -2.87
N GLU A 22 26.48 -10.01 -2.26
CA GLU A 22 25.52 -11.08 -1.90
C GLU A 22 24.82 -11.66 -3.16
N VAL A 23 24.67 -10.86 -4.21
CA VAL A 23 23.97 -11.23 -5.47
C VAL A 23 24.70 -12.35 -6.21
N VAL A 24 26.03 -12.42 -6.12
CA VAL A 24 26.83 -13.49 -6.77
C VAL A 24 26.59 -14.85 -6.10
N LYS A 25 26.29 -14.88 -4.80
CA LYS A 25 26.07 -16.12 -4.02
C LYS A 25 24.65 -16.69 -4.16
N HIS A 26 23.65 -15.84 -4.45
CA HIS A 26 22.24 -16.24 -4.56
C HIS A 26 21.88 -16.99 -5.86
N ARG A 27 22.84 -17.21 -6.77
CA ARG A 27 22.63 -18.04 -7.96
C ARG A 27 22.38 -19.53 -7.65
N LYS A 28 22.58 -20.00 -6.40
CA LYS A 28 22.54 -21.43 -6.08
C LYS A 28 21.57 -21.89 -4.99
N ASN A 29 20.92 -21.02 -4.22
CA ASN A 29 20.11 -21.48 -3.08
C ASN A 29 18.64 -21.07 -3.18
N LYS A 30 17.76 -21.95 -2.68
CA LYS A 30 16.30 -21.75 -2.61
C LYS A 30 15.98 -20.77 -1.47
N ASP A 31 16.11 -19.47 -1.71
CA ASP A 31 16.09 -18.43 -0.66
C ASP A 31 14.67 -17.93 -0.29
N GLY A 32 13.64 -18.75 -0.50
CA GLY A 32 12.24 -18.36 -0.26
C GLY A 32 11.93 -17.99 1.20
N GLY A 33 12.69 -18.52 2.16
CA GLY A 33 12.47 -18.29 3.60
C GLY A 33 12.92 -16.93 4.11
N LYS A 34 14.07 -16.40 3.65
CA LYS A 34 14.59 -15.09 4.11
C LYS A 34 13.76 -13.92 3.56
N PHE A 35 13.29 -14.04 2.32
CA PHE A 35 12.42 -13.05 1.71
C PHE A 35 11.05 -12.98 2.41
N ASP A 36 10.53 -14.12 2.87
CA ASP A 36 9.29 -14.18 3.65
C ASP A 36 9.44 -13.54 5.04
N GLU A 37 10.55 -13.80 5.74
CA GLU A 37 10.83 -13.16 7.05
C GLU A 37 10.97 -11.64 6.93
N ASN A 38 11.65 -11.15 5.90
CA ASN A 38 11.80 -9.71 5.68
C ASN A 38 10.45 -9.03 5.37
N ARG A 39 9.60 -9.68 4.57
CA ARG A 39 8.23 -9.18 4.30
C ARG A 39 7.37 -9.12 5.56
N LYS A 40 7.50 -10.09 6.46
CA LYS A 40 6.82 -10.09 7.76
C LYS A 40 7.25 -8.91 8.63
N LYS A 41 8.56 -8.65 8.72
CA LYS A 41 9.11 -7.52 9.50
C LYS A 41 8.66 -6.16 8.95
N MET A 42 8.66 -5.99 7.63
CA MET A 42 8.15 -4.77 7.00
C MET A 42 6.66 -4.57 7.30
N ARG A 43 5.85 -5.64 7.14
CA ARG A 43 4.43 -5.60 7.46
C ARG A 43 4.18 -5.23 8.93
N GLU A 44 4.95 -5.79 9.85
CA GLU A 44 4.82 -5.48 11.27
C GLU A 44 5.12 -3.99 11.55
N TYR A 45 6.19 -3.45 10.96
CA TYR A 45 6.53 -2.03 11.05
C TYR A 45 5.41 -1.13 10.48
N ASP A 46 4.91 -1.43 9.28
CA ASP A 46 3.86 -0.65 8.62
C ASP A 46 2.56 -0.66 9.43
N VAL A 47 2.16 -1.84 9.92
CA VAL A 47 0.97 -1.99 10.77
C VAL A 47 1.15 -1.23 12.08
N GLN A 48 2.33 -1.27 12.70
CA GLN A 48 2.61 -0.52 13.92
C GLN A 48 2.48 1.00 13.70
N LYS A 49 3.02 1.52 12.59
CA LYS A 49 2.90 2.95 12.23
C LYS A 49 1.45 3.33 11.97
N PHE A 50 0.70 2.50 11.26
CA PHE A 50 -0.72 2.72 11.02
C PHE A 50 -1.54 2.73 12.32
N CYS A 51 -1.33 1.75 13.20
CA CYS A 51 -1.99 1.68 14.51
C CYS A 51 -1.67 2.89 15.39
N ARG A 52 -0.42 3.39 15.34
CA ARG A 52 -0.04 4.60 16.07
C ARG A 52 -0.80 5.81 15.55
N TRP A 53 -0.90 5.99 14.23
CA TRP A 53 -1.67 7.07 13.63
C TRP A 53 -3.16 6.99 13.99
N MET A 54 -3.77 5.79 13.95
CA MET A 54 -5.15 5.60 14.39
C MET A 54 -5.35 6.01 15.85
N TYR A 55 -4.43 5.63 16.74
CA TYR A 55 -4.48 5.99 18.15
C TYR A 55 -4.40 7.51 18.33
N ASP A 56 -3.45 8.17 17.66
CA ASP A 56 -3.27 9.63 17.75
C ASP A 56 -4.51 10.40 17.21
N MET A 57 -5.24 9.83 16.25
CA MET A 57 -6.46 10.43 15.66
C MET A 57 -7.77 9.99 16.33
N GLY A 58 -7.73 9.08 17.31
CA GLY A 58 -8.93 8.54 17.96
C GLY A 58 -9.81 7.69 17.03
N ILE A 59 -9.22 7.04 16.01
CA ILE A 59 -9.95 6.21 15.05
C ILE A 59 -10.31 4.86 15.70
N PRO A 60 -11.59 4.44 15.73
CA PRO A 60 -11.98 3.13 16.25
C PRO A 60 -11.39 1.98 15.43
N PHE A 61 -10.97 0.90 16.09
CA PHE A 61 -10.38 -0.27 15.41
C PHE A 61 -11.37 -0.96 14.45
N ASN A 62 -12.68 -0.81 14.66
CA ASN A 62 -13.69 -1.40 13.77
C ASN A 62 -13.66 -0.81 12.35
N THR A 63 -12.98 0.32 12.14
CA THR A 63 -12.80 0.92 10.80
C THR A 63 -12.08 -0.01 9.83
N VAL A 64 -11.23 -0.92 10.29
CA VAL A 64 -10.54 -1.88 9.37
C VAL A 64 -11.49 -2.90 8.75
N ARG A 65 -12.75 -2.98 9.21
CA ARG A 65 -13.77 -3.91 8.71
C ARG A 65 -14.72 -3.28 7.69
N VAL A 66 -14.65 -1.97 7.45
CA VAL A 66 -15.51 -1.34 6.43
C VAL A 66 -15.02 -1.73 5.04
N ASP A 67 -15.94 -1.93 4.10
CA ASP A 67 -15.62 -2.41 2.75
C ASP A 67 -14.67 -1.47 2.00
N SER A 68 -14.73 -0.17 2.28
CA SER A 68 -13.85 0.84 1.69
C SER A 68 -12.40 0.79 2.21
N PHE A 69 -12.10 0.05 3.27
CA PHE A 69 -10.77 0.05 3.89
C PHE A 69 -9.71 -0.58 3.00
N ALA A 70 -9.93 -1.80 2.50
CA ALA A 70 -8.95 -2.51 1.67
C ALA A 70 -8.60 -1.75 0.37
N PRO A 71 -9.57 -1.24 -0.41
CA PRO A 71 -9.27 -0.39 -1.57
C PRO A 71 -8.51 0.88 -1.21
N THR A 72 -8.79 1.49 -0.04
CA THR A 72 -8.08 2.68 0.43
C THR A 72 -6.60 2.37 0.71
N ILE A 73 -6.30 1.26 1.40
CA ILE A 73 -4.91 0.86 1.67
C ILE A 73 -4.16 0.53 0.39
N GLU A 74 -4.82 -0.14 -0.56
CA GLU A 74 -4.23 -0.40 -1.88
C GLU A 74 -3.88 0.92 -2.60
N ALA A 75 -4.82 1.86 -2.67
CA ALA A 75 -4.61 3.16 -3.29
C ALA A 75 -3.53 4.01 -2.60
N LEU A 76 -3.35 3.88 -1.28
CA LEU A 76 -2.28 4.54 -0.52
C LEU A 76 -0.91 3.85 -0.68
N GLY A 77 -0.89 2.55 -1.03
CA GLY A 77 0.32 1.78 -1.24
C GLY A 77 0.85 1.80 -2.69
N GLN A 78 0.01 2.18 -3.68
CA GLN A 78 0.45 2.35 -5.07
C GLN A 78 1.46 3.50 -5.29
N PRO A 79 1.30 4.69 -4.66
CA PRO A 79 2.21 5.79 -4.84
C PRO A 79 3.57 5.47 -4.21
N GLY A 80 4.63 5.54 -5.01
CA GLY A 80 5.98 5.32 -4.53
C GLY A 80 6.48 6.42 -3.57
N PRO A 81 7.66 6.21 -2.97
CA PRO A 81 8.34 7.22 -2.17
C PRO A 81 8.44 8.55 -2.94
N GLY A 82 7.91 9.63 -2.37
CA GLY A 82 7.89 10.96 -2.99
C GLY A 82 6.50 11.52 -3.29
N MET A 83 5.42 10.74 -3.10
CA MET A 83 4.08 11.33 -3.08
C MET A 83 3.98 12.33 -1.91
N LYS A 84 3.56 13.55 -2.23
CA LYS A 84 3.25 14.55 -1.20
C LYS A 84 1.97 14.12 -0.47
N PRO A 85 1.96 14.12 0.87
CA PRO A 85 0.71 13.96 1.61
C PRO A 85 -0.31 15.01 1.14
N PRO A 86 -1.60 14.66 1.04
CA PRO A 86 -2.63 15.62 0.68
C PRO A 86 -2.69 16.72 1.74
N SER A 87 -2.88 17.96 1.28
CA SER A 87 -3.03 19.10 2.17
C SER A 87 -4.41 19.11 2.84
N TYR A 88 -4.52 19.78 3.99
CA TYR A 88 -5.80 19.94 4.69
C TYR A 88 -6.88 20.58 3.80
N HIS A 89 -6.50 21.56 2.96
CA HIS A 89 -7.44 22.22 2.06
C HIS A 89 -7.93 21.26 0.96
N GLU A 90 -7.03 20.47 0.36
CA GLU A 90 -7.41 19.48 -0.65
C GLU A 90 -8.41 18.46 -0.08
N VAL A 91 -8.10 17.89 1.10
CA VAL A 91 -8.98 16.91 1.74
C VAL A 91 -10.35 17.53 2.05
N LYS A 92 -10.36 18.67 2.75
CA LYS A 92 -11.60 19.27 3.26
C LYS A 92 -12.48 19.88 2.16
N VAL A 93 -11.89 20.68 1.28
CA VAL A 93 -12.66 21.53 0.35
C VAL A 93 -12.98 20.80 -0.94
N THR A 94 -12.05 19.95 -1.40
CA THR A 94 -12.17 19.29 -2.69
C THR A 94 -12.70 17.87 -2.56
N TYR A 95 -11.98 17.00 -1.86
CA TYR A 95 -12.25 15.56 -1.93
C TYR A 95 -13.44 15.12 -1.07
N LEU A 96 -13.50 15.54 0.21
CA LEU A 96 -14.65 15.19 1.06
C LEU A 96 -15.96 15.81 0.57
N LYS A 97 -15.90 16.99 -0.05
CA LYS A 97 -17.08 17.60 -0.68
C LYS A 97 -17.58 16.78 -1.87
N LYS A 98 -16.68 16.27 -2.71
CA LYS A 98 -17.03 15.39 -3.83
C LYS A 98 -17.66 14.08 -3.36
N GLU A 99 -17.12 13.46 -2.30
CA GLU A 99 -17.71 12.23 -1.73
C GLU A 99 -19.13 12.46 -1.19
N LEU A 100 -19.38 13.63 -0.58
CA LEU A 100 -20.70 14.02 -0.11
C LEU A 100 -21.69 14.21 -1.28
N GLU A 101 -21.26 14.91 -2.34
CA GLU A 101 -22.07 15.11 -3.55
C GLU A 101 -22.39 13.77 -4.22
N HIS A 102 -21.39 12.89 -4.38
CA HIS A 102 -21.55 11.55 -4.95
C HIS A 102 -22.56 10.71 -4.16
N THR A 103 -22.43 10.69 -2.83
CA THR A 103 -23.39 9.98 -1.96
C THR A 103 -24.81 10.56 -2.10
N SER A 104 -24.94 11.89 -2.22
CA SER A 104 -26.25 12.53 -2.39
C SER A 104 -26.93 12.18 -3.71
N VAL A 105 -26.16 11.93 -4.77
CA VAL A 105 -26.68 11.48 -6.07
C VAL A 105 -27.18 10.04 -5.97
N ILE A 106 -26.36 9.13 -5.42
CA ILE A 106 -26.73 7.71 -5.24
C ILE A 106 -28.01 7.57 -4.42
N LEU A 107 -28.16 8.37 -3.35
CA LEU A 107 -29.37 8.33 -2.51
C LEU A 107 -30.62 8.79 -3.28
N LYS A 108 -30.51 9.83 -4.10
CA LYS A 108 -31.65 10.34 -4.90
C LYS A 108 -32.08 9.36 -5.99
N GLU A 109 -31.12 8.72 -6.66
CA GLU A 109 -31.42 7.70 -7.67
C GLU A 109 -32.22 6.53 -7.08
N HIS A 110 -31.99 6.20 -5.81
CA HIS A 110 -32.74 5.15 -5.08
C HIS A 110 -34.09 5.64 -4.51
N ASP A 111 -34.33 6.96 -4.43
CA ASP A 111 -35.63 7.52 -3.99
C ASP A 111 -36.61 7.73 -5.16
N GLU A 112 -36.13 7.65 -6.41
CA GLU A 112 -36.93 7.82 -7.64
C GLU A 112 -37.44 6.49 -8.24
N ASP A 113 -37.11 5.35 -7.60
CA ASP A 113 -37.66 4.00 -7.86
C ASP A 113 -38.79 3.64 -6.86
#